data_AF-A0A6N7AXE0-F1
#
_entry.id   AF-A0A6N7AXE0-F1
#
_cell.length_a   1.000
_cell.length_b   1.000
_cell.length_c   1.000
_cell.angle_alpha   90.00
_cell.angle_beta   90.00
_cell.angle_gamma   90.00
#
_symmetry.space_group_name_H-M   'P 1'
#
loop_
_entity.id
_entity.type
_entity.pdbx_description
1 polymer ?
#
loop_
_entity_poly.entity_id
_entity_poly.type
_entity_poly.pdbx_seq_one_letter_code
_entity_poly.pdbx_strand_id
1 'polypeptide(L)' 'MNDQATVRAAADHFNVSKSTVHKDVTERLRAINAGLFEEVQDVLIYNKATRHLRGGDATRRKYKLDT' A
#
# COMPACT_ATOMS: atom_id res chain seq x y z
N MET A 1 -13.94 -9.04 5.26
CA MET A 1 -13.25 -8.31 4.17
C MET A 1 -12.02 -7.68 4.79
N ASN A 2 -10.86 -8.30 4.63
CA ASN A 2 -9.61 -7.83 5.24
C ASN A 2 -8.57 -7.77 4.12
N ASP A 3 -8.82 -6.85 3.19
CA ASP A 3 -7.98 -6.70 2.02
C ASP A 3 -6.72 -5.97 2.48
N GLN A 4 -5.59 -6.68 2.53
CA GLN A 4 -4.27 -6.11 2.81
C GLN A 4 -3.79 -5.23 1.64
N ALA A 5 -4.66 -4.32 1.21
CA ALA A 5 -4.52 -3.50 0.03
C ALA A 5 -3.30 -2.60 0.16
N THR A 6 -2.58 -2.45 -0.95
CA THR A 6 -1.46 -1.51 -1.01
C THR A 6 -1.98 -0.08 -1.15
N VAL A 7 -1.17 0.90 -0.74
CA VAL A 7 -1.43 2.33 -1.01
C VAL A 7 -1.71 2.60 -2.50
N ARG A 8 -1.08 1.84 -3.41
CA ARG A 8 -1.37 1.94 -4.86
C ARG A 8 -2.76 1.44 -5.21
N ALA A 9 -3.16 0.26 -4.73
CA ALA A 9 -4.49 -0.28 -4.97
C ALA A 9 -5.60 0.63 -4.43
N ALA A 10 -5.39 1.21 -3.24
CA ALA A 10 -6.31 2.21 -2.69
C ALA A 10 -6.36 3.48 -3.55
N ALA A 11 -5.21 3.97 -4.01
CA ALA A 11 -5.15 5.13 -4.91
C ALA A 11 -5.92 4.91 -6.21
N ASP A 12 -5.77 3.72 -6.81
CA ASP A 12 -6.48 3.33 -8.03
C ASP A 12 -8.00 3.24 -7.78
N HIS A 13 -8.42 2.65 -6.64
CA HIS A 13 -9.83 2.54 -6.27
C HIS A 13 -10.50 3.89 -6.01
N PHE A 14 -9.83 4.79 -5.27
CA PHE A 14 -10.37 6.11 -4.92
C PHE A 14 -10.10 7.17 -6.00
N ASN A 15 -9.46 6.79 -7.11
CA ASN A 15 -9.09 7.68 -8.22
C ASN A 15 -8.33 8.93 -7.76
N VAL A 16 -7.37 8.73 -6.86
CA VAL A 16 -6.51 9.78 -6.31
C VAL A 16 -5.05 9.38 -6.47
N SER A 17 -4.13 10.33 -6.27
CA SER A 17 -2.72 9.99 -6.33
C SER A 17 -2.29 9.13 -5.14
N LYS A 18 -1.32 8.24 -5.35
CA LYS A 18 -0.65 7.49 -4.27
C LYS A 18 -0.13 8.42 -3.16
N SER A 19 0.39 9.60 -3.52
CA SER A 19 0.92 10.58 -2.56
C SER A 19 -0.20 11.16 -1.68
N THR A 20 -1.37 11.41 -2.28
CA THR A 20 -2.58 11.85 -1.58
C THR A 20 -3.02 10.81 -0.56
N VAL A 21 -3.16 9.54 -0.98
CA VAL A 21 -3.52 8.45 -0.06
C VAL A 21 -2.52 8.34 1.08
N HIS A 22 -1.21 8.37 0.77
CA HIS A 22 -0.17 8.27 1.80
C HIS A 22 -0.28 9.39 2.82
N LYS A 23 -0.39 10.66 2.39
CA LYS A 23 -0.59 11.79 3.31
C LYS A 23 -1.83 11.62 4.17
N ASP A 24 -2.95 11.24 3.56
CA ASP A 24 -4.20 11.09 4.28
C ASP A 24 -4.10 9.99 5.36
N VAL A 25 -3.47 8.84 5.07
CA VAL A 25 -3.34 7.76 6.05
C VAL A 25 -2.24 8.00 7.10
N THR A 26 -1.14 8.69 6.76
CA THR A 26 -0.02 8.89 7.71
C THR A 26 -0.14 10.16 8.55
N GLU A 27 -0.81 11.19 8.04
CA GLU A 27 -0.87 12.51 8.70
C GLU A 27 -2.27 12.82 9.23
N ARG A 28 -3.32 12.63 8.40
CA ARG A 28 -4.68 13.08 8.74
C ARG A 28 -5.48 12.03 9.50
N LEU A 29 -5.33 10.76 9.13
CA LEU A 29 -6.13 9.67 9.68
C LEU A 29 -5.95 9.53 11.19
N ARG A 30 -4.73 9.67 11.71
CA ARG A 30 -4.47 9.63 13.16
C ARG A 30 -5.27 10.67 13.94
N ALA A 31 -5.44 11.88 13.39
CA ALA A 31 -6.19 12.96 14.05
C ALA A 31 -7.71 12.78 13.93
N ILE A 32 -8.18 12.12 12.87
CA ILE A 32 -9.61 11.89 12.62
C ILE A 32 -10.11 10.65 13.35
N ASN A 33 -9.35 9.54 13.28
CA ASN A 33 -9.69 8.27 13.89
C ASN A 33 -8.41 7.46 14.21
N ALA A 34 -8.04 7.47 15.49
CA ALA A 34 -6.86 6.75 15.98
C ALA A 34 -6.99 5.22 15.87
N GLY A 35 -8.18 4.65 16.07
CA GLY A 35 -8.39 3.21 15.95
C GLY A 35 -8.20 2.72 14.53
N LEU A 36 -8.81 3.42 13.56
CA LEU A 36 -8.63 3.10 12.14
C LEU A 36 -7.18 3.32 11.68
N PHE A 37 -6.47 4.29 12.25
CA PHE A 37 -5.05 4.48 11.99
C PHE A 37 -4.22 3.27 12.41
N GLU A 38 -4.48 2.67 13.57
CA GLU A 38 -3.76 1.48 14.03
C GLU A 38 -3.97 0.29 13.08
N GLU A 39 -5.22 0.03 12.67
CA GLU A 39 -5.53 -1.03 11.70
C GLU A 39 -4.80 -0.83 10.35
N VAL A 40 -4.82 0.41 9.83
CA VAL A 40 -4.14 0.75 8.58
C VAL A 40 -2.62 0.64 8.74
N GLN A 41 -2.09 1.03 9.90
CA GLN A 41 -0.66 0.96 10.19
C GLN A 41 -0.15 -0.49 10.14
N ASP A 42 -0.91 -1.46 10.67
CA ASP A 42 -0.56 -2.88 10.60
C ASP A 42 -0.50 -3.38 9.15
N VAL A 43 -1.48 -2.99 8.33
CA VAL A 43 -1.50 -3.32 6.89
C VAL A 43 -0.30 -2.71 6.18
N LEU A 44 0.09 -1.47 6.51
CA LEU A 44 1.26 -0.81 5.93
C LEU A 44 2.57 -1.51 6.34
N ILE A 45 2.70 -1.92 7.60
CA ILE A 45 3.87 -2.66 8.11
C ILE A 45 4.02 -3.98 7.34
N TYR A 46 2.94 -4.76 7.24
CA TYR A 46 2.95 -6.02 6.50
C TYR A 46 3.33 -5.82 5.03
N ASN A 47 2.75 -4.81 4.36
CA ASN A 47 3.07 -4.51 2.97
C ASN A 47 4.53 -4.04 2.80
N LYS A 48 5.09 -3.30 3.76
CA LYS A 48 6.49 -2.88 3.74
C LYS A 48 7.43 -4.08 3.94
N ALA A 49 7.09 -4.98 4.86
CA ALA A 49 7.84 -6.20 5.11
C ALA A 49 7.85 -7.11 3.87
N THR A 50 6.72 -7.28 3.18
CA THR A 50 6.60 -8.18 2.02
C THR A 50 6.99 -7.55 0.67
N ARG A 51 7.18 -6.23 0.59
CA ARG A 51 7.47 -5.50 -0.67
C ARG A 51 8.66 -6.08 -1.44
N HIS A 52 9.70 -6.52 -0.76
CA HIS A 52 10.91 -7.03 -1.41
C HIS A 52 10.65 -8.31 -2.22
N LEU A 53 9.79 -9.21 -1.72
CA LEU A 53 9.35 -10.41 -2.44
C LEU A 53 8.65 -10.02 -3.76
N ARG A 54 7.69 -9.10 -3.66
CA ARG A 54 6.94 -8.57 -4.82
C ARG A 54 7.87 -7.85 -5.81
N GLY A 55 8.91 -7.19 -5.31
CA GLY A 55 9.95 -6.56 -6.13
C GLY A 55 10.79 -7.57 -6.90
N GLY A 56 11.20 -8.67 -6.25
CA GLY A 56 11.91 -9.77 -6.91
C GLY A 56 11.07 -10.41 -8.03
N ASP A 57 9.78 -10.63 -7.77
CA ASP A 57 8.84 -11.16 -8.77
C ASP A 57 8.63 -10.21 -9.95
N ALA A 58 8.61 -8.88 -9.70
CA ALA A 58 8.48 -7.88 -10.74
C ALA A 58 9.70 -7.89 -11.67
N THR A 59 10.91 -7.95 -11.11
CA THR A 59 12.15 -8.08 -11.89
C THR A 59 12.13 -9.38 -12.69
N ARG A 60 11.82 -10.52 -12.07
CA ARG A 60 11.71 -11.81 -12.76
C ARG A 60 10.74 -11.77 -13.94
N ARG A 61 9.56 -11.17 -13.75
CA ARG A 61 8.55 -11.04 -14.82
C ARG A 61 9.01 -10.16 -15.96
N LYS A 62 9.68 -9.03 -15.68
CA LYS A 62 10.21 -8.14 -16.71
C LYS A 62 11.14 -8.90 -17.67
N TYR A 63 12.15 -9.58 -17.14
CA TYR A 63 13.12 -10.29 -17.98
C TYR A 63 12.56 -11.53 -18.66
N LYS A 64 11.55 -12.20 -18.10
CA LYS A 64 10.83 -13.30 -18.77
C LYS A 64 9.95 -12.86 -19.93
N LEU A 65 9.50 -11.61 -19.95
CA LEU A 65 8.70 -11.03 -21.04
C LEU A 65 9.57 -10.42 -22.13
N ASP A 66 10.81 -10.06 -21.79
CA ASP A 66 11.82 -9.53 -22.74
C ASP A 66 12.54 -10.65 -23.53
N THR A 67 12.18 -11.93 -23.33
CA THR A 67 12.69 -13.11 -24.09
C THR A 67 11.57 -13.72 -24.94
#